data_AF-A0A550GV80-F1
#
_entry.id   AF-A0A550GV80-F1
#
_cell.length_a   1.000
_cell.length_b   1.000
_cell.length_c   1.000
_cell.angle_alpha   90.00
_cell.angle_beta   90.00
_cell.angle_gamma   90.00
#
_symmetry.space_group_name_H-M   'P 1'
#
loop_
_entity.id
_entity.type
_entity.pdbx_description
1 polymer ?
#
loop_
_entity_poly.entity_id
_entity_poly.type
_entity_poly.pdbx_seq_one_letter_code
_entity_poly.pdbx_strand_id
1 'polypeptide(L)'
;MQKTKEQSDKSQAEAKQDREERIQRRLRLLEAALYVAGRPLTINELCSVLSTRSKNKTKKYTKTLIKEYSARNTALEILELKDERYVLQLKADFTPLVKKLVNRPLLSSGPLKTLSYIAYRQPVSQKRVIQARGQHAYGHVKLLKDMGLVAAEHAGRSMTLRTTDYFADYFGLTHDTATMKRELKRIFGEAIKGYD
;
A
#
# COMPACT_ATOMS: atom_id res chain seq x y z
N MET A 1 -49.90 -15.70 -27.81
CA MET A 1 -48.48 -15.52 -28.19
C MET A 1 -47.85 -14.21 -27.68
N GLN A 2 -48.61 -13.16 -27.32
CA GLN A 2 -48.04 -11.91 -26.76
C GLN A 2 -47.63 -12.00 -25.27
N LYS A 3 -48.45 -12.64 -24.41
CA LYS A 3 -48.15 -12.82 -22.97
C LYS A 3 -46.82 -13.54 -22.67
N THR A 4 -46.40 -14.47 -23.52
CA THR A 4 -45.18 -15.27 -23.31
C THR A 4 -43.89 -14.49 -23.59
N LYS A 5 -43.96 -13.44 -24.42
CA LYS A 5 -42.81 -12.61 -24.82
C LYS A 5 -42.57 -11.45 -23.83
N GLU A 6 -43.65 -10.85 -23.32
CA GLU A 6 -43.56 -9.86 -22.23
C GLU A 6 -43.03 -10.47 -20.93
N GLN A 7 -43.38 -11.72 -20.64
CA GLN A 7 -42.94 -12.41 -19.42
C GLN A 7 -41.48 -12.91 -19.52
N SER A 8 -40.99 -13.19 -20.73
CA SER A 8 -39.56 -13.46 -20.97
C SER A 8 -38.70 -12.19 -20.92
N ASP A 9 -39.21 -11.05 -21.40
CA ASP A 9 -38.46 -9.78 -21.35
C ASP A 9 -38.38 -9.23 -19.92
N LYS A 10 -39.44 -9.39 -19.12
CA LYS A 10 -39.46 -8.95 -17.71
C LYS A 10 -38.50 -9.77 -16.83
N SER A 11 -38.45 -11.09 -17.02
CA SER A 11 -37.53 -11.97 -16.30
C SER A 11 -36.06 -11.75 -16.68
N GLN A 12 -35.77 -11.38 -17.93
CA GLN A 12 -34.42 -10.99 -18.37
C GLN A 12 -33.98 -9.65 -17.79
N ALA A 13 -34.89 -8.68 -17.68
CA ALA A 13 -34.61 -7.38 -17.07
C ALA A 13 -34.32 -7.51 -15.56
N GLU A 14 -35.11 -8.29 -14.83
CA GLU A 14 -34.91 -8.57 -13.40
C GLU A 14 -33.56 -9.26 -13.13
N ALA A 15 -33.22 -10.29 -13.92
CA ALA A 15 -31.92 -10.98 -13.79
C ALA A 15 -30.72 -10.07 -14.10
N LYS A 16 -30.90 -9.10 -15.02
CA LYS A 16 -29.86 -8.11 -15.35
C LYS A 16 -29.65 -7.12 -14.21
N GLN A 17 -30.74 -6.63 -13.62
CA GLN A 17 -30.70 -5.70 -12.49
C GLN A 17 -30.04 -6.34 -11.26
N ASP A 18 -30.44 -7.56 -10.91
CA ASP A 18 -29.83 -8.35 -9.83
C ASP A 18 -28.31 -8.52 -10.03
N ARG A 19 -27.90 -8.75 -11.27
CA ARG A 19 -26.48 -8.91 -11.61
C ARG A 19 -25.72 -7.60 -11.45
N GLU A 20 -26.29 -6.48 -11.89
CA GLU A 20 -25.70 -5.14 -11.75
C GLU A 20 -25.54 -4.76 -10.28
N GLU A 21 -26.56 -5.00 -9.45
CA GLU A 21 -26.51 -4.75 -8.02
C GLU A 21 -25.42 -5.58 -7.32
N ARG A 22 -25.29 -6.86 -7.69
CA ARG A 22 -24.21 -7.72 -7.18
C ARG A 22 -22.83 -7.22 -7.56
N ILE A 23 -22.67 -6.67 -8.78
CA ILE A 23 -21.41 -6.08 -9.22
C ILE A 23 -21.12 -4.84 -8.38
N GLN A 24 -22.09 -3.94 -8.25
CA GLN A 24 -21.93 -2.70 -7.49
C GLN A 24 -21.60 -2.95 -6.02
N ARG A 25 -22.25 -3.93 -5.39
CA ARG A 25 -21.92 -4.35 -4.02
C ARG A 25 -20.47 -4.81 -3.88
N ARG A 26 -19.93 -5.54 -4.86
CA ARG A 26 -18.52 -5.97 -4.86
C ARG A 26 -17.56 -4.81 -5.05
N LEU A 27 -17.89 -3.86 -5.93
CA LEU A 27 -17.08 -2.65 -6.14
C LEU A 27 -16.99 -1.81 -4.86
N ARG A 28 -18.13 -1.56 -4.20
CA ARG A 28 -18.18 -0.85 -2.91
C ARG A 28 -17.39 -1.57 -1.81
N LEU A 29 -17.39 -2.91 -1.80
CA LEU A 29 -16.63 -3.68 -0.83
C LEU A 29 -15.11 -3.58 -1.06
N LEU A 30 -14.66 -3.57 -2.32
CA LEU A 30 -13.26 -3.29 -2.66
C LEU A 30 -12.85 -1.87 -2.29
N GLU A 31 -13.69 -0.89 -2.58
CA GLU A 31 -13.49 0.52 -2.22
C GLU A 31 -13.30 0.67 -0.70
N ALA A 32 -14.21 0.08 0.08
CA ALA A 32 -14.14 0.06 1.54
C ALA A 32 -12.85 -0.62 2.05
N ALA A 33 -12.46 -1.76 1.47
CA ALA A 33 -11.24 -2.44 1.86
C ALA A 33 -9.98 -1.60 1.60
N LEU A 34 -9.88 -0.99 0.42
CA LEU A 34 -8.75 -0.12 0.07
C LEU A 34 -8.70 1.12 0.96
N TYR A 35 -9.86 1.72 1.25
CA TYR A 35 -9.96 2.88 2.14
C TYR A 35 -9.52 2.56 3.56
N VAL A 36 -10.08 1.51 4.17
CA VAL A 36 -9.78 1.12 5.56
C VAL A 36 -8.35 0.63 5.71
N ALA A 37 -7.79 -0.03 4.70
CA ALA A 37 -6.41 -0.52 4.76
C ALA A 37 -5.40 0.62 4.91
N GLY A 38 -5.62 1.77 4.24
CA GLY A 38 -4.67 2.89 4.24
C GLY A 38 -3.27 2.51 3.73
N ARG A 39 -3.16 1.37 3.05
CA ARG A 39 -1.94 0.78 2.50
C ARG A 39 -2.26 -0.01 1.24
N PRO A 40 -1.25 -0.34 0.42
CA PRO A 40 -1.46 -1.27 -0.67
C PRO A 40 -1.96 -2.65 -0.20
N LEU A 41 -2.96 -3.16 -0.90
CA LEU A 41 -3.51 -4.51 -0.73
C LEU A 41 -3.13 -5.38 -1.92
N THR A 42 -2.69 -6.60 -1.62
CA THR A 42 -2.44 -7.64 -2.62
C THR A 42 -3.74 -8.14 -3.24
N ILE A 43 -3.66 -8.66 -4.46
CA ILE A 43 -4.79 -9.35 -5.09
C ILE A 43 -5.37 -10.48 -4.23
N ASN A 44 -4.52 -11.15 -3.43
CA ASN A 44 -4.94 -12.23 -2.53
C ASN A 44 -5.81 -11.69 -1.39
N GLU A 45 -5.43 -10.55 -0.79
CA GLU A 45 -6.25 -9.88 0.24
C GLU A 45 -7.59 -9.43 -0.33
N LEU A 46 -7.61 -8.85 -1.54
CA LEU A 46 -8.85 -8.44 -2.21
C LEU A 46 -9.74 -9.64 -2.56
N CYS A 47 -9.16 -10.77 -2.93
CA CYS A 47 -9.88 -12.03 -3.13
C CYS A 47 -10.58 -12.51 -1.85
N SER A 48 -9.88 -12.44 -0.71
CA SER A 48 -10.44 -12.78 0.61
C SER A 48 -11.61 -11.88 0.97
N VAL A 49 -11.48 -10.56 0.75
CA VAL A 49 -12.56 -9.57 0.95
C VAL A 49 -13.79 -9.91 0.12
N LEU A 50 -13.61 -10.31 -1.14
CA LEU A 50 -14.69 -10.67 -2.05
C LEU A 50 -15.20 -12.11 -1.88
N SER A 51 -14.67 -12.85 -0.90
CA SER A 51 -14.92 -14.27 -0.66
C SER A 51 -14.83 -15.10 -1.95
N THR A 52 -13.79 -14.87 -2.73
CA THR A 52 -13.58 -15.54 -4.03
C THR A 52 -12.16 -16.04 -4.16
N ARG A 53 -11.98 -17.18 -4.82
CA ARG A 53 -10.65 -17.71 -5.19
C ARG A 53 -10.18 -17.22 -6.56
N SER A 54 -11.04 -16.55 -7.33
CA SER A 54 -10.75 -16.16 -8.72
C SER A 54 -10.04 -14.80 -8.78
N LYS A 55 -8.71 -14.82 -8.89
CA LYS A 55 -7.90 -13.60 -9.12
C LYS A 55 -8.35 -12.82 -10.35
N ASN A 56 -8.65 -13.51 -11.45
CA ASN A 56 -9.09 -12.86 -12.70
C ASN A 56 -10.41 -12.09 -12.51
N LYS A 57 -11.34 -12.62 -11.72
CA LYS A 57 -12.61 -11.94 -11.43
C LYS A 57 -12.38 -10.73 -10.54
N THR A 58 -11.56 -10.87 -9.50
CA THR A 58 -11.17 -9.75 -8.62
C THR A 58 -10.48 -8.64 -9.41
N LYS A 59 -9.50 -8.97 -10.26
CA LYS A 59 -8.83 -8.00 -11.15
C LYS A 59 -9.81 -7.26 -12.07
N LYS A 60 -10.81 -7.96 -12.63
CA LYS A 60 -11.85 -7.29 -13.44
C LYS A 60 -12.61 -6.25 -12.62
N TYR A 61 -13.04 -6.61 -11.40
CA TYR A 61 -13.70 -5.65 -10.52
C TYR A 61 -12.80 -4.47 -10.13
N THR A 62 -11.54 -4.74 -9.75
CA THR A 62 -10.58 -3.69 -9.41
C THR A 62 -10.33 -2.75 -10.59
N LYS A 63 -10.16 -3.29 -11.81
CA LYS A 63 -10.01 -2.47 -13.03
C LYS A 63 -11.25 -1.63 -13.33
N THR A 64 -12.45 -2.16 -13.11
CA THR A 64 -13.69 -1.36 -13.21
C THR A 64 -13.67 -0.23 -12.20
N LEU A 65 -13.32 -0.50 -10.94
CA LEU A 65 -13.26 0.51 -9.88
C LEU A 65 -12.21 1.60 -10.19
N ILE A 66 -11.03 1.23 -10.69
CA ILE A 66 -10.00 2.18 -11.14
C ILE A 66 -10.55 3.11 -12.23
N LYS A 67 -11.27 2.57 -13.21
CA LYS A 67 -11.90 3.37 -14.28
C LYS A 67 -12.95 4.33 -13.74
N GLU A 68 -13.78 3.88 -12.79
CA GLU A 68 -14.77 4.75 -12.15
C GLU A 68 -14.10 5.91 -11.42
N TYR A 69 -13.05 5.66 -10.64
CA TYR A 69 -12.29 6.72 -9.96
C TYR A 69 -11.60 7.67 -10.93
N SER A 70 -11.09 7.15 -12.05
CA SER A 70 -10.44 7.96 -13.09
C SER A 70 -11.44 8.88 -13.81
N ALA A 71 -12.69 8.43 -13.99
CA ALA A 71 -13.75 9.21 -14.62
C ALA A 71 -14.42 10.22 -13.65
N ARG A 72 -14.30 10.02 -12.34
CA ARG A 72 -14.85 10.91 -11.32
C ARG A 72 -14.00 12.18 -11.20
N ASN A 73 -14.66 13.34 -11.06
CA ASN A 73 -14.01 14.59 -10.69
C ASN A 73 -13.74 14.64 -9.17
N THR A 74 -12.81 13.82 -8.70
CA THR A 74 -12.44 13.67 -7.27
C THR A 74 -10.93 13.84 -7.06
N ALA A 75 -10.52 14.14 -5.82
CA ALA A 75 -9.11 14.22 -5.42
C ALA A 75 -8.46 12.85 -5.19
N LEU A 76 -9.24 11.76 -5.17
CA LEU A 76 -8.75 10.40 -4.92
C LEU A 76 -8.54 9.62 -6.21
N GLU A 77 -7.65 8.64 -6.17
CA GLU A 77 -7.40 7.69 -7.25
C GLU A 77 -7.08 6.30 -6.70
N ILE A 78 -7.30 5.27 -7.51
CA ILE A 78 -6.83 3.92 -7.21
C ILE A 78 -5.69 3.59 -8.18
N LEU A 79 -4.52 3.30 -7.65
CA LEU A 79 -3.36 2.90 -8.45
C LEU A 79 -3.13 1.40 -8.38
N GLU A 80 -2.72 0.84 -9.53
CA GLU A 80 -2.14 -0.49 -9.63
C GLU A 80 -0.61 -0.38 -9.51
N LEU A 81 -0.05 -1.04 -8.51
CA LEU A 81 1.37 -1.11 -8.23
C LEU A 81 1.95 -2.43 -8.79
N LYS A 82 3.27 -2.60 -8.68
CA LYS A 82 3.93 -3.87 -8.99
C LYS A 82 3.38 -5.01 -8.12
N ASP A 83 3.47 -6.23 -8.66
CA ASP A 83 3.08 -7.48 -8.00
C ASP A 83 1.59 -7.57 -7.66
N GLU A 84 0.73 -7.01 -8.52
CA GLU A 84 -0.73 -7.09 -8.41
C GLU A 84 -1.24 -6.51 -7.08
N ARG A 85 -0.66 -5.38 -6.67
CA ARG A 85 -1.07 -4.61 -5.51
C ARG A 85 -1.83 -3.35 -5.91
N TYR A 86 -2.78 -2.95 -5.07
CA TYR A 86 -3.68 -1.84 -5.35
C TYR A 86 -3.80 -0.95 -4.12
N VAL A 87 -3.86 0.36 -4.33
CA VAL A 87 -3.99 1.35 -3.24
C VAL A 87 -4.96 2.46 -3.62
N LEU A 88 -5.82 2.86 -2.68
CA LEU A 88 -6.61 4.08 -2.77
C LEU A 88 -5.79 5.20 -2.13
N GLN A 89 -5.49 6.25 -2.89
CA GLN A 89 -4.67 7.36 -2.42
C GLN A 89 -5.17 8.71 -2.95
N LEU A 90 -4.56 9.78 -2.47
CA LEU A 90 -4.75 11.12 -3.01
C LEU A 90 -3.97 11.27 -4.31
N LYS A 91 -4.57 11.93 -5.30
CA LYS A 91 -3.90 12.32 -6.54
C LYS A 91 -2.68 13.20 -6.23
N ALA A 92 -1.61 13.01 -6.99
CA ALA A 92 -0.32 13.68 -6.77
C ALA A 92 -0.43 15.21 -6.61
N ASP A 93 -1.32 15.84 -7.39
CA ASP A 93 -1.53 17.29 -7.40
C ASP A 93 -2.03 17.87 -6.06
N PHE A 94 -2.76 17.06 -5.26
CA PHE A 94 -3.34 17.52 -4.00
C PHE A 94 -2.45 17.23 -2.78
N THR A 95 -1.55 16.23 -2.86
CA THR A 95 -0.64 15.85 -1.77
C THR A 95 0.11 17.03 -1.13
N PRO A 96 0.76 17.94 -1.88
CA PRO A 96 1.47 19.06 -1.26
C PRO A 96 0.52 20.05 -0.56
N LEU A 97 -0.73 20.18 -1.01
CA LEU A 97 -1.71 21.14 -0.49
C LEU A 97 -2.23 20.73 0.89
N VAL A 98 -2.39 19.44 1.13
CA VAL A 98 -2.96 18.90 2.38
C VAL A 98 -1.91 18.32 3.33
N LYS A 99 -0.62 18.37 2.98
CA LYS A 99 0.47 17.79 3.76
C LYS A 99 0.50 18.25 5.22
N LYS A 100 0.08 19.50 5.48
CA LYS A 100 0.03 20.08 6.84
C LYS A 100 -1.01 19.42 7.76
N LEU A 101 -2.00 18.71 7.20
CA LEU A 101 -3.05 18.02 7.96
C LEU A 101 -2.61 16.67 8.52
N VAL A 102 -1.44 16.17 8.12
CA VAL A 102 -0.85 14.94 8.67
C VAL A 102 -0.32 15.24 10.08
N ASN A 103 -1.22 15.40 11.04
CA ASN A 103 -0.93 15.83 12.42
C ASN A 103 -0.30 14.73 13.28
N ARG A 104 -0.28 13.48 12.79
CA ARG A 104 0.40 12.36 13.44
C ARG A 104 1.30 11.67 12.42
N PRO A 105 2.61 11.97 12.40
CA PRO A 105 3.52 11.21 11.56
C PRO A 105 3.48 9.74 11.98
N LEU A 106 3.49 8.83 11.00
CA LEU A 106 3.47 7.37 11.21
C LEU A 106 4.46 6.94 12.30
N LEU A 107 5.62 7.59 12.32
CA LEU A 107 6.69 7.37 13.27
C LEU A 107 7.07 8.70 13.92
N SER A 108 7.34 8.67 15.22
CA SER A 108 8.02 9.79 15.86
C SER A 108 9.45 9.94 15.31
N SER A 109 10.11 11.07 15.57
CA SER A 109 11.42 11.38 14.99
C SER A 109 12.48 10.30 15.27
N GLY A 110 12.43 9.63 16.43
CA GLY A 110 13.38 8.58 16.81
C GLY A 110 13.33 7.35 15.89
N PRO A 111 12.22 6.59 15.88
CA PRO A 111 12.03 5.47 14.98
C PRO A 111 12.17 5.83 13.50
N LEU A 112 11.70 7.01 13.09
CA LEU A 112 11.84 7.48 11.71
C LEU A 112 13.32 7.60 11.32
N LYS A 113 14.15 8.23 12.15
CA LYS A 113 15.61 8.33 11.91
C LYS A 113 16.28 6.95 11.87
N THR A 114 15.87 6.01 12.74
CA THR A 114 16.37 4.63 12.70
C THR A 114 15.97 3.92 11.40
N LEU A 115 14.72 4.08 10.96
CA LEU A 115 14.25 3.53 9.69
C LEU A 115 15.02 4.11 8.50
N SER A 116 15.22 5.43 8.45
CA SER A 116 16.00 6.09 7.42
C SER A 116 17.44 5.56 7.36
N TYR A 117 18.07 5.35 8.52
CA TYR A 117 19.41 4.78 8.58
C TYR A 117 19.46 3.35 8.03
N ILE A 118 18.49 2.50 8.39
CA ILE A 118 18.39 1.13 7.85
C ILE A 118 18.17 1.16 6.34
N ALA A 119 17.19 1.93 5.86
CA ALA A 119 16.85 2.01 4.43
C ALA A 119 18.03 2.46 3.56
N TYR A 120 18.87 3.37 4.07
CA TYR A 120 20.05 3.83 3.36
C TYR A 120 21.23 2.86 3.43
N ARG A 121 21.51 2.30 4.62
CA ARG A 121 22.68 1.44 4.86
C ARG A 121 22.41 -0.05 4.61
N GLN A 122 21.19 -0.45 4.28
CA GLN A 122 20.86 -1.87 4.06
C GLN A 122 21.70 -2.52 2.94
N PRO A 123 22.04 -3.82 3.07
CA PRO A 123 21.90 -4.63 4.28
C PRO A 123 22.83 -4.12 5.40
N VAL A 124 22.30 -3.97 6.61
CA VAL A 124 23.06 -3.46 7.76
C VAL A 124 22.88 -4.34 8.98
N SER A 125 23.97 -4.62 9.72
CA SER A 125 23.84 -5.41 10.95
C SER A 125 23.12 -4.61 12.04
N GLN A 126 22.28 -5.29 12.82
CA GLN A 126 21.58 -4.65 13.94
C GLN A 126 22.57 -4.01 14.90
N LYS A 127 23.72 -4.65 15.17
CA LYS A 127 24.81 -4.07 15.98
C LYS A 127 25.24 -2.70 15.46
N ARG A 128 25.43 -2.54 14.14
CA ARG A 128 25.83 -1.27 13.51
C ARG A 128 24.72 -0.22 13.59
N VAL A 129 23.45 -0.64 13.52
CA VAL A 129 22.31 0.27 13.73
C VAL A 129 22.28 0.79 15.17
N ILE A 130 22.43 -0.09 16.15
CA ILE A 130 22.47 0.30 17.57
C ILE A 130 23.65 1.23 17.84
N GLN A 131 24.84 0.93 17.29
CA GLN A 131 26.02 1.79 17.43
C GLN A 131 25.78 3.21 16.90
N ALA A 132 25.11 3.34 15.75
CA ALA A 132 24.85 4.63 15.13
C ALA A 132 23.65 5.39 15.74
N ARG A 133 22.68 4.71 16.35
CA ARG A 133 21.41 5.30 16.81
C ARG A 133 21.22 5.27 18.32
N GLY A 134 22.11 4.64 19.07
CA GLY A 134 22.05 4.47 20.52
C GLY A 134 21.13 3.33 20.98
N GLN A 135 21.08 3.11 22.29
CA GLN A 135 20.37 1.99 22.92
C GLN A 135 18.86 1.95 22.61
N HIS A 136 18.21 3.11 22.47
CA HIS A 136 16.78 3.19 22.13
C HIS A 136 16.44 2.53 20.78
N ALA A 137 17.42 2.37 19.89
CA ALA A 137 17.22 1.75 18.59
C ALA A 137 16.81 0.26 18.68
N TYR A 138 17.02 -0.42 19.81
CA TYR A 138 16.44 -1.76 20.03
C TYR A 138 14.92 -1.73 19.97
N GLY A 139 14.30 -0.79 20.71
CA GLY A 139 12.86 -0.59 20.69
C GLY A 139 12.36 -0.14 19.32
N HIS A 140 13.11 0.73 18.63
CA HIS A 140 12.76 1.17 17.28
C HIS A 140 12.78 0.01 16.29
N VAL A 141 13.81 -0.83 16.30
CA VAL A 141 13.90 -2.00 15.39
C VAL A 141 12.74 -2.96 15.63
N LYS A 142 12.38 -3.21 16.90
CA LYS A 142 11.20 -4.03 17.23
C LYS A 142 9.92 -3.43 16.63
N LEU A 143 9.66 -2.15 16.90
CA LEU A 143 8.50 -1.43 16.35
C LEU A 143 8.46 -1.50 14.80
N LEU A 144 9.58 -1.24 14.14
CA LEU A 144 9.67 -1.24 12.67
C LEU A 144 9.43 -2.63 12.06
N LYS A 145 9.83 -3.69 12.76
CA LYS A 145 9.51 -5.07 12.38
C LYS A 145 8.03 -5.38 12.57
N ASP A 146 7.46 -4.98 13.71
CA ASP A 146 6.03 -5.20 14.02
C ASP A 146 5.12 -4.47 13.02
N MET A 147 5.56 -3.30 12.53
CA MET A 147 4.91 -2.56 11.44
C MET A 147 5.18 -3.13 10.04
N GLY A 148 6.00 -4.17 9.92
CA GLY A 148 6.37 -4.79 8.64
C GLY A 148 7.25 -3.92 7.74
N LEU A 149 7.82 -2.80 8.24
CA LEU A 149 8.67 -1.89 7.45
C LEU A 149 10.10 -2.42 7.31
N VAL A 150 10.56 -3.22 8.28
CA VAL A 150 11.90 -3.81 8.31
C VAL A 150 11.81 -5.31 8.50
N ALA A 151 12.56 -6.05 7.69
CA ALA A 151 12.83 -7.47 7.88
C ALA A 151 14.20 -7.69 8.52
N ALA A 152 14.35 -8.80 9.23
CA ALA A 152 15.58 -9.15 9.93
C ALA A 152 15.94 -10.61 9.61
N GLU A 153 17.12 -10.82 9.07
CA GLU A 153 17.64 -12.14 8.67
C GLU A 153 18.86 -12.49 9.53
N HIS A 154 18.99 -13.77 9.89
CA HIS A 154 20.16 -14.25 10.62
C HIS A 154 21.35 -14.41 9.66
N ALA A 155 22.44 -13.72 9.96
CA ALA A 155 23.75 -13.88 9.34
C ALA A 155 24.72 -14.42 10.39
N GLY A 156 24.73 -15.75 10.54
CA GLY A 156 25.47 -16.44 11.60
C GLY A 156 24.98 -16.04 12.99
N ARG A 157 25.87 -15.47 13.82
CA ARG A 157 25.54 -14.98 15.18
C ARG A 157 24.99 -13.56 15.21
N SER A 158 24.80 -12.93 14.05
CA SER A 158 24.38 -11.53 13.94
C SER A 158 23.08 -11.39 13.17
N MET A 159 22.29 -10.36 13.49
CA MET A 159 21.08 -10.01 12.75
C MET A 159 21.41 -8.96 11.69
N THR A 160 21.00 -9.21 10.44
CA THR A 160 21.06 -8.25 9.34
C THR A 160 19.67 -7.69 9.06
N LEU A 161 19.57 -6.38 8.89
CA LEU A 161 18.32 -5.66 8.70
C LEU A 161 18.22 -5.11 7.27
N ARG A 162 17.00 -5.18 6.72
CA ARG A 162 16.60 -4.66 5.39
C ARG A 162 15.20 -4.06 5.47
N THR A 163 14.87 -3.10 4.62
CA THR A 163 13.48 -2.67 4.38
C THR A 163 12.73 -3.72 3.58
N THR A 164 11.42 -3.80 3.78
CA THR A 164 10.55 -4.71 3.04
C THR A 164 9.97 -4.05 1.78
N ASP A 165 9.32 -4.84 0.92
CA ASP A 165 8.52 -4.30 -0.18
C ASP A 165 7.33 -3.49 0.34
N TYR A 166 6.84 -3.80 1.54
CA TYR A 166 5.81 -3.02 2.22
C TYR A 166 6.29 -1.61 2.56
N PHE A 167 7.53 -1.45 3.01
CA PHE A 167 8.13 -0.12 3.21
C PHE A 167 8.12 0.67 1.90
N ALA A 168 8.61 0.09 0.81
CA ALA A 168 8.71 0.79 -0.45
C ALA A 168 7.33 1.25 -0.94
N ASP A 169 6.37 0.34 -0.90
CA ASP A 169 4.96 0.61 -1.19
C ASP A 169 4.35 1.71 -0.35
N TYR A 170 4.56 1.64 0.97
CA TYR A 170 4.01 2.58 1.92
C TYR A 170 4.54 4.01 1.67
N PHE A 171 5.82 4.13 1.31
CA PHE A 171 6.46 5.43 1.05
C PHE A 171 6.43 5.84 -0.44
N GLY A 172 5.78 5.06 -1.31
CA GLY A 172 5.74 5.34 -2.75
C GLY A 172 7.10 5.29 -3.43
N LEU A 173 8.01 4.45 -2.91
CA LEU A 173 9.36 4.24 -3.43
C LEU A 173 9.42 3.01 -4.34
N THR A 174 10.41 2.99 -5.21
CA THR A 174 10.73 1.79 -6.00
C THR A 174 11.26 0.65 -5.12
N HIS A 175 11.01 -0.61 -5.54
CA HIS A 175 11.57 -1.79 -4.87
C HIS A 175 13.03 -2.04 -5.24
N ASP A 176 13.51 -1.45 -6.34
CA ASP A 176 14.92 -1.52 -6.68
C ASP A 176 15.74 -0.76 -5.63
N THR A 177 16.51 -1.50 -4.84
CA THR A 177 17.22 -0.94 -3.68
C THR A 177 18.19 0.18 -4.08
N ALA A 178 18.83 0.09 -5.25
CA ALA A 178 19.75 1.11 -5.71
C ALA A 178 19.03 2.43 -6.04
N THR A 179 17.90 2.35 -6.73
CA THR A 179 17.07 3.52 -7.07
C THR A 179 16.35 4.08 -5.84
N MET A 180 15.84 3.23 -4.96
CA MET A 180 15.26 3.64 -3.67
C MET A 180 16.25 4.46 -2.85
N LYS A 181 17.51 4.01 -2.73
CA LYS A 181 18.54 4.76 -2.00
C LYS A 181 18.82 6.13 -2.61
N ARG A 182 18.78 6.26 -3.94
CA ARG A 182 18.94 7.55 -4.64
C ARG A 182 17.76 8.48 -4.36
N GLU A 183 16.53 7.97 -4.41
CA GLU A 183 15.30 8.71 -4.06
C GLU A 183 15.34 9.19 -2.61
N LEU A 184 15.70 8.31 -1.67
CA LEU A 184 15.85 8.64 -0.26
C LEU A 184 16.93 9.72 -0.04
N LYS A 185 18.06 9.65 -0.76
CA LYS A 185 19.10 10.69 -0.69
C LYS A 185 18.59 12.05 -1.20
N ARG A 186 17.75 12.06 -2.23
CA ARG A 186 17.11 13.29 -2.73
C ARG A 186 16.09 13.86 -1.74
N ILE A 187 15.30 12.99 -1.10
CA ILE A 187 14.24 13.40 -0.16
C ILE A 187 14.80 13.87 1.18
N PHE A 188 15.84 13.19 1.69
CA PHE A 188 16.35 13.36 3.05
C PHE A 188 17.81 13.86 3.10
N GLY A 189 18.37 14.33 1.98
CA GLY A 189 19.80 14.66 1.84
C GLY A 189 20.36 15.57 2.93
N GLU A 190 19.57 16.51 3.45
CA GLU A 190 19.97 17.38 4.57
C GLU A 190 19.87 16.70 5.93
N ALA A 191 18.85 15.86 6.15
CA ALA A 191 18.69 15.07 7.37
C ALA A 191 19.71 13.91 7.47
N ILE A 192 20.34 13.53 6.35
CA ILE A 192 21.29 12.42 6.27
C ILE A 192 22.75 12.84 6.53
N LYS A 193 23.10 14.12 6.40
CA LYS A 193 24.47 14.62 6.66
C LYS A 193 25.00 14.33 8.07
N GLY A 194 24.14 13.97 9.02
CA GLY A 194 24.53 13.55 10.38
C GLY A 194 24.84 12.06 10.54
N TYR A 195 25.02 11.28 9.47
CA TYR A 195 25.28 9.82 9.51
C TYR A 195 26.60 9.38 8.85
N ASP A 196 27.46 10.31 8.44
CA ASP A 196 28.83 10.03 7.98
C ASP A 196 29.83 10.21 9.11
#